data_AF-A0A8J4EDR2-F1
#
_entry.id   AF-A0A8J4EDR2-F1
#
_cell.length_a   1.000
_cell.length_b   1.000
_cell.length_c   1.000
_cell.angle_alpha   90.00
_cell.angle_beta   90.00
_cell.angle_gamma   90.00
#
_symmetry.space_group_name_H-M   'P 1'
#
loop_
_entity.id
_entity.type
_entity.pdbx_description
1 polymer ?
#
loop_
_entity_poly.entity_id
_entity_poly.type
_entity_poly.pdbx_seq_one_letter_code
_entity_poly.pdbx_strand_id
1 'polypeptide(L)'
;MGDPTRDRFARRVAIAVRVAGGSRIDYDDSEFRLRFTLPDGTPKVADLSGAFLNWGTVPVRELTRRIQRFAAAQVGSAATVTDWEFVAPRLRPVLGPVHRTGRHLARAFLPFVDELVVVDHPGSTRYVLADDPARWGVDPAALFDRARRNLADRARPDRAGHDPAGPDRARHDRAGHDPQPTPVTLDERGILRVPDTAHLVLDGWLAGLGRTLGARPVAFIADGSTLTVVGDGPDAVAGLLELAEKEYLESAQTISPQAYTVDGEGRVVPYTVPDGDPLHAALHRSEVLLASAEYAAQRENHRDAVLAPYSMGQRDDGSVYSISVWGHTVDTLLPETEYVAVVDGARRTSLVPWDTVVRVTGIEREPGWSPPRYHTRVWPSSVELGALRAAAVRP
;
A
#
# COMPACT_ATOMS: atom_id res chain seq x y z
N MET A 1 12.47 -31.78 -9.00
CA MET A 1 12.75 -30.78 -10.07
C MET A 1 13.03 -29.48 -9.33
N GLY A 2 14.28 -29.01 -9.33
CA GLY A 2 14.78 -28.04 -8.32
C GLY A 2 14.02 -26.72 -8.29
N ASP A 3 14.10 -26.06 -7.13
CA ASP A 3 13.49 -24.76 -6.86
C ASP A 3 13.78 -23.76 -7.98
N PRO A 4 12.79 -22.99 -8.43
CA PRO A 4 12.98 -22.04 -9.51
C PRO A 4 13.84 -20.87 -9.05
N THR A 5 15.07 -20.80 -9.55
CA THR A 5 15.94 -19.64 -9.31
C THR A 5 15.42 -18.40 -10.04
N ARG A 6 15.62 -17.22 -9.43
CA ARG A 6 15.34 -15.90 -10.02
C ARG A 6 15.94 -15.77 -11.43
N ASP A 7 17.15 -16.28 -11.62
CA ASP A 7 17.82 -16.27 -12.92
C ASP A 7 17.11 -17.09 -14.00
N ARG A 8 16.56 -18.25 -13.62
CA ARG A 8 15.84 -19.11 -14.56
C ARG A 8 14.53 -18.47 -14.98
N PHE A 9 13.88 -17.76 -14.06
CA PHE A 9 12.71 -16.93 -14.36
C PHE A 9 13.07 -15.81 -15.35
N ALA A 10 14.05 -14.98 -14.97
CA ALA A 10 14.48 -13.82 -15.75
C ALA A 10 14.87 -14.21 -17.17
N ARG A 11 15.60 -15.32 -17.36
CA ARG A 11 15.94 -15.84 -18.70
C ARG A 11 14.71 -16.18 -19.55
N ARG A 12 13.67 -16.77 -18.95
CA ARG A 12 12.43 -17.11 -19.70
C ARG A 12 11.63 -15.87 -20.05
N VAL A 13 11.59 -14.87 -19.17
CA VAL A 13 10.99 -13.57 -19.47
C VAL A 13 11.77 -12.86 -20.59
N ALA A 14 13.11 -12.86 -20.54
CA ALA A 14 13.96 -12.28 -21.57
C ALA A 14 13.73 -12.91 -22.95
N ILE A 15 13.60 -14.24 -23.03
CA ILE A 15 13.25 -14.95 -24.27
C ILE A 15 11.88 -14.48 -24.78
N ALA A 16 10.88 -14.42 -23.90
CA ALA A 16 9.54 -14.00 -24.30
C ALA A 16 9.47 -12.53 -24.74
N VAL A 17 10.23 -11.63 -24.10
CA VAL A 17 10.35 -10.22 -24.50
C VAL A 17 11.00 -10.11 -25.88
N ARG A 18 12.02 -10.92 -26.16
CA ARG A 18 12.64 -10.99 -27.48
C ARG A 18 11.67 -11.46 -28.55
N VAL A 19 10.89 -12.51 -28.25
CA VAL A 19 9.83 -13.02 -29.15
C VAL A 19 8.75 -11.97 -29.39
N ALA A 20 8.43 -11.16 -28.39
CA ALA A 20 7.45 -10.07 -28.50
C ALA A 20 7.97 -8.83 -29.24
N GLY A 21 9.27 -8.79 -29.64
CA GLY A 21 9.87 -7.71 -30.42
C GLY A 21 10.83 -6.79 -29.65
N GLY A 22 11.08 -7.05 -28.36
CA GLY A 22 12.07 -6.32 -27.58
C GLY A 22 13.50 -6.66 -28.00
N SER A 23 14.39 -5.66 -28.00
CA SER A 23 15.82 -5.76 -28.33
C SER A 23 16.69 -5.26 -27.16
N ARG A 24 18.03 -5.35 -27.26
CA ARG A 24 19.00 -4.90 -26.22
C ARG A 24 18.63 -5.29 -24.78
N ILE A 25 18.39 -6.58 -24.58
CA ILE A 25 17.90 -7.12 -23.31
C ILE A 25 19.06 -7.34 -22.35
N ASP A 26 18.98 -6.73 -21.17
CA ASP A 26 19.91 -6.82 -20.05
C ASP A 26 19.15 -7.16 -18.76
N TYR A 27 19.73 -8.02 -17.92
CA TYR A 27 19.10 -8.46 -16.66
C TYR A 27 19.96 -8.01 -15.49
N ASP A 28 19.34 -7.25 -14.59
CA ASP A 28 19.92 -6.81 -13.33
C ASP A 28 19.47 -7.77 -12.22
N ASP A 29 20.41 -8.57 -11.72
CA ASP A 29 20.15 -9.55 -10.67
C ASP A 29 19.94 -8.90 -9.30
N SER A 30 20.62 -7.79 -9.03
CA SER A 30 20.58 -7.05 -7.77
C SER A 30 19.23 -6.36 -7.55
N GLU A 31 18.66 -5.77 -8.61
CA GLU A 31 17.34 -5.13 -8.57
C GLU A 31 16.20 -6.05 -9.04
N PHE A 32 16.53 -7.25 -9.54
CA PHE A 32 15.60 -8.20 -10.15
C PHE A 32 14.74 -7.55 -11.26
N ARG A 33 15.42 -6.86 -12.19
CA ARG A 33 14.80 -6.08 -13.28
C ARG A 33 15.33 -6.52 -14.64
N LEU A 34 14.48 -6.42 -15.65
CA LEU A 34 14.85 -6.65 -17.05
C LEU A 34 14.81 -5.32 -17.82
N ARG A 35 15.96 -4.87 -18.31
CA ARG A 35 16.09 -3.69 -19.17
C ARG A 35 16.07 -4.14 -20.63
N PHE A 36 15.32 -3.48 -21.50
CA PHE A 36 15.25 -3.80 -22.93
C PHE A 36 14.80 -2.58 -23.74
N THR A 37 14.99 -2.62 -25.05
CA THR A 37 14.55 -1.59 -25.99
C THR A 37 13.34 -2.09 -26.77
N LEU A 38 12.29 -1.28 -26.82
CA LEU A 38 11.07 -1.54 -27.57
C LEU A 38 11.30 -1.43 -29.10
N PRO A 39 10.38 -1.94 -29.95
CA PRO A 39 10.52 -1.86 -31.41
C PRO A 39 10.67 -0.44 -31.96
N ASP A 40 10.13 0.55 -31.25
CA ASP A 40 10.22 1.99 -31.56
C ASP A 40 11.53 2.64 -31.12
N GLY A 41 12.44 1.88 -30.49
CA GLY A 41 13.71 2.37 -29.96
C GLY A 41 13.65 2.87 -28.51
N THR A 42 12.48 2.85 -27.86
CA THR A 42 12.32 3.34 -26.48
C THR A 42 12.94 2.38 -25.46
N PRO A 43 13.84 2.82 -24.56
CA PRO A 43 14.34 1.99 -23.47
C PRO A 43 13.25 1.76 -22.41
N LYS A 44 13.12 0.53 -21.94
CA LYS A 44 12.12 0.09 -20.96
C LYS A 44 12.76 -0.79 -19.90
N VAL A 45 12.24 -0.70 -18.68
CA VAL A 45 12.63 -1.52 -17.54
C VAL A 45 11.39 -2.21 -16.99
N ALA A 46 11.44 -3.54 -16.89
CA ALA A 46 10.37 -4.35 -16.30
C ALA A 46 10.83 -4.91 -14.95
N ASP A 47 10.03 -4.67 -13.90
CA ASP A 47 10.19 -5.31 -12.61
C ASP A 47 9.68 -6.76 -12.67
N LEU A 48 10.53 -7.71 -12.29
CA LEU A 48 10.23 -9.14 -12.36
C LEU A 48 9.60 -9.68 -11.07
N SER A 49 9.61 -8.91 -9.97
CA SER A 49 9.21 -9.34 -8.63
C SER A 49 7.78 -9.84 -8.59
N GLY A 50 6.83 -9.05 -9.11
CA GLY A 50 5.41 -9.44 -9.12
C GLY A 50 5.10 -10.65 -10.01
N ALA A 51 5.81 -10.79 -11.14
CA ALA A 51 5.62 -11.91 -12.05
C ALA A 51 6.28 -13.22 -11.52
N PHE A 52 7.34 -13.09 -10.73
CA PHE A 52 8.05 -14.22 -10.10
C PHE A 52 7.30 -14.79 -8.90
N LEU A 53 6.64 -13.97 -8.08
CA LEU A 53 5.85 -14.45 -6.92
C LEU A 53 4.75 -15.45 -7.34
N ASN A 54 4.21 -15.27 -8.55
CA ASN A 54 3.20 -16.15 -9.13
C ASN A 54 3.78 -17.39 -9.84
N TRP A 55 5.10 -17.65 -9.72
CA TRP A 55 5.79 -18.71 -10.45
C TRP A 55 5.69 -20.09 -9.78
N GLY A 56 5.57 -20.14 -8.46
CA GLY A 56 5.62 -21.37 -7.67
C GLY A 56 4.31 -22.16 -7.60
N THR A 57 3.17 -21.55 -7.95
CA THR A 57 1.83 -22.10 -7.64
C THR A 57 1.05 -22.60 -8.87
N VAL A 58 1.62 -22.52 -10.08
CA VAL A 58 0.90 -22.81 -11.33
C VAL A 58 1.59 -23.88 -12.20
N PRO A 59 0.83 -24.72 -12.93
CA PRO A 59 1.38 -25.67 -13.88
C PRO A 59 2.26 -24.99 -14.96
N VAL A 60 3.36 -25.64 -15.36
CA VAL A 60 4.38 -25.10 -16.30
C VAL A 60 3.81 -24.58 -17.63
N ARG A 61 2.73 -25.17 -18.13
CA ARG A 61 2.06 -24.72 -19.36
C ARG A 61 1.31 -23.38 -19.19
N GLU A 62 0.69 -23.18 -18.03
CA GLU A 62 0.02 -21.93 -17.67
C GLU A 62 1.05 -20.83 -17.41
N LEU A 63 2.14 -21.20 -16.75
CA LEU A 63 3.29 -20.34 -16.52
C LEU A 63 3.89 -19.79 -17.81
N THR A 64 4.11 -20.64 -18.81
CA THR A 64 4.65 -20.22 -20.11
C THR A 64 3.72 -19.22 -20.80
N ARG A 65 2.40 -19.43 -20.74
CA ARG A 65 1.41 -18.48 -21.26
C ARG A 65 1.39 -17.17 -20.49
N ARG A 66 1.55 -17.20 -19.16
CA ARG A 66 1.65 -15.98 -18.32
C ARG A 66 2.90 -15.17 -18.66
N ILE A 67 4.06 -15.82 -18.82
CA ILE A 67 5.30 -15.15 -19.26
C ILE A 67 5.13 -14.51 -20.63
N GLN A 68 4.53 -15.23 -21.57
CA GLN A 68 4.28 -14.72 -22.93
C GLN A 68 3.34 -13.52 -22.90
N ARG A 69 2.26 -13.56 -22.11
CA ARG A 69 1.35 -12.43 -21.92
C ARG A 69 2.05 -11.23 -21.26
N PHE A 70 2.81 -11.48 -20.20
CA PHE A 70 3.60 -10.45 -19.53
C PHE A 70 4.56 -9.78 -20.53
N ALA A 71 5.36 -10.55 -21.25
CA ALA A 71 6.30 -10.03 -22.24
C ALA A 71 5.60 -9.27 -23.39
N ALA A 72 4.47 -9.80 -23.89
CA ALA A 72 3.68 -9.14 -24.91
C ALA A 72 3.09 -7.81 -24.40
N ALA A 73 2.64 -7.73 -23.15
CA ALA A 73 2.18 -6.49 -22.55
C ALA A 73 3.34 -5.49 -22.36
N GLN A 74 4.51 -5.98 -21.95
CA GLN A 74 5.71 -5.17 -21.79
C GLN A 74 6.17 -4.57 -23.13
N VAL A 75 6.13 -5.33 -24.23
CA VAL A 75 6.56 -4.84 -25.55
C VAL A 75 5.45 -4.08 -26.30
N GLY A 76 4.20 -4.54 -26.20
CA GLY A 76 3.03 -3.93 -26.84
C GLY A 76 2.62 -2.58 -26.22
N SER A 77 3.09 -2.26 -25.02
CA SER A 77 2.86 -0.97 -24.35
C SER A 77 3.63 0.21 -24.98
N ALA A 78 4.45 -0.01 -26.02
CA ALA A 78 5.18 1.05 -26.72
C ALA A 78 4.29 1.92 -27.64
N ALA A 79 3.17 1.36 -28.12
CA ALA A 79 2.30 2.04 -29.06
C ALA A 79 0.92 2.24 -28.45
N THR A 80 0.73 3.37 -27.77
CA THR A 80 -0.47 4.21 -27.86
C THR A 80 -0.35 5.33 -26.83
N VAL A 81 -0.27 6.57 -27.30
CA VAL A 81 -0.95 7.67 -26.61
C VAL A 81 -2.39 7.19 -26.49
N THR A 82 -2.73 6.63 -25.34
CA THR A 82 -4.07 6.11 -25.11
C THR A 82 -4.89 7.30 -24.68
N ASP A 83 -5.74 7.75 -25.60
CA ASP A 83 -6.71 8.80 -25.33
C ASP A 83 -7.56 8.44 -24.10
N TRP A 84 -8.18 9.47 -23.52
CA TRP A 84 -9.04 9.30 -22.35
C TRP A 84 -10.14 8.26 -22.58
N GLU A 85 -10.70 8.19 -23.79
CA GLU A 85 -11.77 7.26 -24.14
C GLU A 85 -11.34 5.79 -23.98
N PHE A 86 -10.10 5.45 -24.34
CA PHE A 86 -9.57 4.12 -24.12
C PHE A 86 -9.29 3.84 -22.64
N VAL A 87 -8.72 4.81 -21.92
CA VAL A 87 -8.23 4.59 -20.54
C VAL A 87 -9.36 4.58 -19.52
N ALA A 88 -10.31 5.51 -19.64
CA ALA A 88 -11.41 5.72 -18.70
C ALA A 88 -12.19 4.44 -18.30
N PRO A 89 -12.57 3.52 -19.20
CA PRO A 89 -13.27 2.29 -18.82
C PRO A 89 -12.37 1.23 -18.16
N ARG A 90 -11.05 1.41 -18.19
CA ARG A 90 -10.04 0.47 -17.65
C ARG A 90 -9.42 0.94 -16.34
N LEU A 91 -9.74 2.15 -15.90
CA LEU A 91 -9.26 2.66 -14.63
C LEU A 91 -9.76 1.80 -13.47
N ARG A 92 -8.86 1.48 -12.55
CA ARG A 92 -9.18 0.83 -11.27
C ARG A 92 -8.44 1.53 -10.14
N PRO A 93 -9.07 1.66 -8.96
CA PRO A 93 -8.37 2.08 -7.78
C PRO A 93 -7.55 0.89 -7.27
N VAL A 94 -6.42 1.17 -6.65
CA VAL A 94 -5.64 0.21 -5.86
C VAL A 94 -5.19 0.91 -4.59
N LEU A 95 -5.03 0.15 -3.51
CA LEU A 95 -4.43 0.65 -2.29
C LEU A 95 -2.94 0.34 -2.27
N GLY A 96 -2.15 1.24 -1.72
CA GLY A 96 -0.72 1.04 -1.55
C GLY A 96 -0.15 1.90 -0.44
N PRO A 97 1.01 1.52 0.09
CA PRO A 97 1.70 2.31 1.10
C PRO A 97 2.18 3.66 0.52
N VAL A 98 2.22 4.70 1.35
CA VAL A 98 2.51 6.08 0.91
C VAL A 98 3.88 6.21 0.23
N HIS A 99 4.88 5.42 0.60
CA HIS A 99 6.20 5.48 -0.02
C HIS A 99 6.20 5.08 -1.51
N ARG A 100 5.13 4.45 -2.04
CA ARG A 100 5.02 4.08 -3.47
C ARG A 100 4.52 5.20 -4.38
N THR A 101 4.21 6.37 -3.82
CA THR A 101 3.53 7.44 -4.58
C THR A 101 4.41 8.30 -5.46
N GLY A 102 5.74 8.30 -5.27
CA GLY A 102 6.65 9.31 -5.84
C GLY A 102 6.36 9.81 -7.26
N ARG A 103 6.09 8.92 -8.24
CA ARG A 103 5.75 9.30 -9.63
C ARG A 103 4.30 8.98 -10.05
N HIS A 104 3.55 8.31 -9.17
CA HIS A 104 2.24 7.79 -9.48
C HIS A 104 1.17 8.80 -9.07
N LEU A 105 0.04 8.79 -9.78
CA LEU A 105 -1.12 9.53 -9.33
C LEU A 105 -1.68 8.84 -8.07
N ALA A 106 -1.65 9.56 -6.95
CA ALA A 106 -2.07 9.05 -5.66
C ALA A 106 -2.75 10.15 -4.82
N ARG A 107 -3.58 9.72 -3.86
CA ARG A 107 -4.16 10.60 -2.84
C ARG A 107 -4.30 9.86 -1.51
N ALA A 108 -4.22 10.61 -0.41
CA ALA A 108 -4.44 10.10 0.94
C ALA A 108 -5.78 9.38 1.05
N PHE A 109 -5.75 8.16 1.61
CA PHE A 109 -6.94 7.37 1.88
C PHE A 109 -7.08 7.04 3.37
N LEU A 110 -6.05 6.44 3.96
CA LEU A 110 -5.93 6.15 5.40
C LEU A 110 -4.55 6.59 5.89
N PRO A 111 -4.28 6.68 7.20
CA PRO A 111 -2.93 6.92 7.69
C PRO A 111 -1.96 5.93 7.04
N PHE A 112 -0.93 6.46 6.38
CA PHE A 112 0.12 5.68 5.70
C PHE A 112 -0.32 4.81 4.51
N VAL A 113 -1.58 4.94 4.05
CA VAL A 113 -2.09 4.24 2.86
C VAL A 113 -2.73 5.23 1.90
N ASP A 114 -2.28 5.18 0.65
CA ASP A 114 -2.82 5.98 -0.44
C ASP A 114 -3.71 5.15 -1.35
N GLU A 115 -4.72 5.82 -1.91
CA GLU A 115 -5.41 5.36 -3.10
C GLU A 115 -4.58 5.76 -4.33
N LEU A 116 -4.24 4.79 -5.17
CA LEU A 116 -3.61 5.02 -6.47
C LEU A 116 -4.57 4.61 -7.59
N VAL A 117 -4.30 5.09 -8.79
CA VAL A 117 -5.04 4.69 -9.99
C VAL A 117 -4.16 3.85 -10.90
N VAL A 118 -4.75 2.78 -11.44
CA VAL A 118 -4.12 1.93 -12.45
C VAL A 118 -5.01 1.78 -13.68
N VAL A 119 -4.38 1.51 -14.82
CA VAL A 119 -5.03 1.07 -16.06
C VAL A 119 -4.93 -0.45 -16.13
N ASP A 120 -6.07 -1.12 -16.14
CA ASP A 120 -6.19 -2.57 -16.26
C ASP A 120 -6.08 -2.98 -17.74
N HIS A 121 -5.00 -3.68 -18.10
CA HIS A 121 -4.78 -4.23 -19.43
C HIS A 121 -4.92 -5.77 -19.39
N PRO A 122 -5.24 -6.43 -20.52
CA PRO A 122 -5.27 -7.88 -20.58
C PRO A 122 -3.94 -8.52 -20.12
N GLY A 123 -3.91 -9.03 -18.88
CA GLY A 123 -2.75 -9.70 -18.30
C GLY A 123 -1.68 -8.78 -17.67
N SER A 124 -1.94 -7.48 -17.53
CA SER A 124 -1.03 -6.57 -16.83
C SER A 124 -1.73 -5.31 -16.31
N THR A 125 -1.15 -4.69 -15.31
CA THR A 125 -1.65 -3.45 -14.72
C THR A 125 -0.59 -2.36 -14.87
N ARG A 126 -0.98 -1.15 -15.31
CA ARG A 126 -0.08 0.00 -15.40
C ARG A 126 -0.53 1.08 -14.42
N TYR A 127 0.35 1.52 -13.53
CA TYR A 127 0.08 2.69 -12.70
C TYR A 127 -0.07 3.95 -13.55
N VAL A 128 -1.09 4.75 -13.23
CA VAL A 128 -1.27 6.10 -13.75
C VAL A 128 -0.18 6.98 -13.14
N LEU A 129 0.52 7.75 -13.97
CA LEU A 129 1.55 8.68 -13.53
C LEU A 129 0.93 10.03 -13.14
N ALA A 130 1.62 10.82 -12.32
CA ALA A 130 1.15 12.15 -11.92
C ALA A 130 0.91 13.11 -13.11
N ASP A 131 1.64 12.92 -14.21
CA ASP A 131 1.51 13.73 -15.44
C ASP A 131 0.42 13.23 -16.42
N ASP A 132 -0.08 12.00 -16.24
CA ASP A 132 -1.07 11.41 -17.15
C ASP A 132 -2.39 12.23 -17.24
N PRO A 133 -2.96 12.78 -16.14
CA PRO A 133 -4.16 13.62 -16.20
C PRO A 133 -4.02 14.81 -17.14
N ALA A 134 -2.88 15.51 -17.10
CA ALA A 134 -2.59 16.64 -17.97
C ALA A 134 -2.50 16.22 -19.45
N ARG A 135 -1.92 15.04 -19.73
CA ARG A 135 -1.84 14.46 -21.08
C ARG A 135 -3.21 14.06 -21.62
N TRP A 136 -4.12 13.63 -20.75
CA TRP A 136 -5.48 13.26 -21.12
C TRP A 136 -6.46 14.44 -21.13
N GLY A 137 -6.04 15.62 -20.64
CA GLY A 137 -6.92 16.78 -20.49
C GLY A 137 -8.02 16.55 -19.45
N VAL A 138 -7.74 15.79 -18.40
CA VAL A 138 -8.73 15.41 -17.36
C VAL A 138 -8.23 15.84 -15.99
N ASP A 139 -9.15 16.31 -15.16
CA ASP A 139 -8.88 16.63 -13.76
C ASP A 139 -8.49 15.37 -12.96
N PRO A 140 -7.39 15.39 -12.17
CA PRO A 140 -6.98 14.26 -11.34
C PRO A 140 -8.09 13.65 -10.48
N ALA A 141 -8.98 14.45 -9.87
CA ALA A 141 -10.06 13.90 -9.03
C ALA A 141 -11.05 13.08 -9.85
N ALA A 142 -11.36 13.51 -11.09
CA ALA A 142 -12.22 12.77 -11.99
C ALA A 142 -11.66 11.39 -12.39
N LEU A 143 -10.34 11.20 -12.38
CA LEU A 143 -9.73 9.87 -12.60
C LEU A 143 -10.06 8.92 -11.45
N PHE A 144 -9.90 9.37 -10.21
CA PHE A 144 -10.25 8.57 -9.04
C PHE A 144 -11.75 8.24 -9.03
N ASP A 145 -12.60 9.23 -9.28
CA ASP A 145 -14.06 9.00 -9.32
C ASP A 145 -14.46 8.05 -10.44
N ARG A 146 -13.77 8.10 -11.58
CA ARG A 146 -13.98 7.14 -12.67
C ARG A 146 -13.52 5.74 -12.27
N ALA A 147 -12.35 5.62 -11.64
CA ALA A 147 -11.81 4.36 -11.16
C ALA A 147 -12.74 3.69 -10.13
N ARG A 148 -13.19 4.44 -9.11
CA ARG A 148 -14.15 3.96 -8.11
C ARG A 148 -15.47 3.52 -8.73
N ARG A 149 -16.00 4.28 -9.70
CA ARG A 149 -17.21 3.88 -10.46
C ARG A 149 -17.01 2.56 -11.21
N ASN A 150 -15.88 2.39 -11.89
CA ASN A 150 -15.58 1.15 -12.59
C ASN A 150 -15.50 -0.05 -11.62
N LEU A 151 -14.94 0.15 -10.42
CA LEU A 151 -14.91 -0.88 -9.39
C LEU A 151 -16.31 -1.19 -8.86
N ALA A 152 -17.09 -0.17 -8.51
CA ALA A 152 -18.46 -0.33 -8.03
C ALA A 152 -19.34 -1.07 -9.04
N ASP A 153 -19.20 -0.77 -10.33
CA ASP A 153 -19.91 -1.45 -11.42
C ASP A 153 -19.56 -2.93 -11.55
N ARG A 154 -18.32 -3.32 -11.21
CA ARG A 154 -17.88 -4.73 -11.17
C ARG A 154 -18.30 -5.44 -9.88
N ALA A 155 -18.42 -4.70 -8.78
CA ALA A 155 -18.83 -5.22 -7.49
C ALA A 155 -20.34 -5.49 -7.38
N ARG A 156 -21.16 -5.02 -8.34
CA ARG A 156 -22.62 -5.28 -8.36
C ARG A 156 -22.92 -6.74 -8.75
N PRO A 157 -23.71 -7.48 -7.95
CA PRO A 157 -24.10 -8.85 -8.26
C PRO A 157 -24.97 -8.99 -9.53
N ASP A 158 -25.79 -7.97 -9.85
CA ASP A 158 -26.86 -8.05 -10.86
C ASP A 158 -26.40 -8.00 -12.33
N ARG A 159 -25.09 -7.88 -12.61
CA ARG A 159 -24.56 -8.01 -13.99
C ARG A 159 -24.13 -9.43 -14.35
N ALA A 160 -24.16 -10.38 -13.42
CA ALA A 160 -24.10 -11.79 -13.78
C ALA A 160 -25.41 -12.16 -14.49
N GLY A 161 -25.37 -12.24 -15.82
CA GLY A 161 -26.53 -12.42 -16.68
C GLY A 161 -27.56 -13.41 -16.13
N HIS A 162 -28.77 -12.91 -15.95
CA HIS A 162 -29.99 -13.71 -15.99
C HIS A 162 -30.11 -14.29 -17.40
N ASP A 163 -29.58 -15.50 -17.62
CA ASP A 163 -30.00 -16.36 -18.73
C ASP A 163 -30.98 -17.40 -18.15
N PRO A 164 -32.28 -17.35 -18.48
CA PRO A 164 -33.28 -18.26 -17.90
C PRO A 164 -33.22 -19.69 -18.49
N ALA A 165 -32.12 -20.10 -19.14
CA ALA A 165 -32.00 -21.37 -19.82
C ALA A 165 -30.82 -22.25 -19.35
N GLY A 166 -30.95 -22.86 -18.17
CA GLY A 166 -30.44 -24.20 -17.83
C GLY A 166 -28.92 -24.47 -17.85
N PRO A 167 -28.45 -25.54 -17.19
CA PRO A 167 -27.03 -25.80 -16.98
C PRO A 167 -26.47 -26.70 -18.10
N ASP A 168 -26.14 -26.16 -19.26
CA ASP A 168 -25.19 -26.82 -20.16
C ASP A 168 -24.63 -25.88 -21.24
N ARG A 169 -23.43 -25.32 -21.01
CA ARG A 169 -22.44 -24.97 -22.05
C ARG A 169 -21.12 -24.48 -21.44
N ALA A 170 -20.26 -25.44 -21.16
CA ALA A 170 -18.83 -25.23 -21.28
C ALA A 170 -18.45 -25.11 -22.78
N ARG A 171 -17.49 -24.23 -23.07
CA ARG A 171 -16.85 -23.92 -24.37
C ARG A 171 -17.60 -22.94 -25.30
N HIS A 172 -17.19 -21.69 -25.26
CA HIS A 172 -16.34 -21.13 -26.33
C HIS A 172 -15.68 -19.80 -25.95
N ASP A 173 -14.43 -19.66 -26.37
CA ASP A 173 -13.67 -18.42 -26.40
C ASP A 173 -14.41 -17.31 -27.15
N ARG A 174 -14.47 -16.10 -26.56
CA ARG A 174 -14.42 -14.80 -27.26
C ARG A 174 -14.24 -13.67 -26.24
N ALA A 175 -13.57 -12.62 -26.68
CA ALA A 175 -13.20 -11.43 -25.94
C ALA A 175 -14.37 -10.80 -25.15
N GLY A 176 -14.09 -10.38 -23.92
CA GLY A 176 -15.06 -9.74 -23.02
C GLY A 176 -15.33 -10.62 -21.80
N HIS A 177 -14.50 -10.49 -20.76
CA HIS A 177 -14.76 -11.14 -19.48
C HIS A 177 -15.92 -10.37 -18.82
N ASP A 178 -17.10 -10.97 -18.83
CA ASP A 178 -18.23 -10.53 -18.01
C ASP A 178 -17.79 -10.57 -16.53
N PRO A 179 -18.00 -9.53 -15.71
CA PRO A 179 -17.55 -9.54 -14.34
C PRO A 179 -18.33 -10.60 -13.56
N GLN A 180 -17.69 -11.73 -13.26
CA GLN A 180 -18.23 -12.65 -12.25
C GLN A 180 -18.24 -11.93 -10.90
N PRO A 181 -19.30 -12.10 -10.08
CA PRO A 181 -19.35 -11.54 -8.75
C PRO A 181 -18.14 -12.03 -7.96
N THR A 182 -17.48 -11.12 -7.24
CA THR A 182 -16.34 -11.46 -6.41
C THR A 182 -16.79 -12.47 -5.35
N PRO A 183 -16.29 -13.73 -5.35
CA PRO A 183 -16.73 -14.72 -4.39
C PRO A 183 -16.29 -14.27 -3.01
N VAL A 184 -17.27 -13.95 -2.18
CA VAL A 184 -17.10 -13.65 -0.77
C VAL A 184 -17.28 -14.98 -0.02
N THR A 185 -16.21 -15.53 0.52
CA THR A 185 -16.27 -16.78 1.29
C THR A 185 -16.09 -16.46 2.77
N LEU A 186 -17.10 -16.83 3.57
CA LEU A 186 -17.02 -16.86 5.02
C LEU A 186 -16.51 -18.24 5.43
N ASP A 187 -15.42 -18.30 6.17
CA ASP A 187 -14.89 -19.56 6.70
C ASP A 187 -15.55 -19.95 8.03
N GLU A 188 -15.21 -21.14 8.54
CA GLU A 188 -15.73 -21.68 9.81
C GLU A 188 -15.37 -20.81 11.04
N ARG A 189 -14.41 -19.89 10.90
CA ARG A 189 -13.98 -18.96 11.96
C ARG A 189 -14.69 -17.60 11.86
N GLY A 190 -15.64 -17.45 10.93
CA GLY A 190 -16.33 -16.18 10.69
C GLY A 190 -15.46 -15.14 10.00
N ILE A 191 -14.39 -15.56 9.32
CA ILE A 191 -13.50 -14.68 8.58
C ILE A 191 -13.92 -14.67 7.11
N LEU A 192 -14.04 -13.47 6.57
CA LEU A 192 -14.44 -13.21 5.19
C LEU A 192 -13.21 -12.79 4.39
N ARG A 193 -12.95 -13.47 3.26
CA ARG A 193 -11.83 -13.16 2.36
C ARG A 193 -12.32 -12.61 1.02
N VAL A 194 -11.76 -11.47 0.61
CA VAL A 194 -12.08 -10.78 -0.64
C VAL A 194 -10.78 -10.60 -1.45
N PRO A 195 -10.70 -11.11 -2.69
CA PRO A 195 -9.48 -11.11 -3.51
C PRO A 195 -9.13 -9.75 -4.16
N ASP A 196 -9.58 -8.64 -3.57
CA ASP A 196 -9.25 -7.28 -4.01
C ASP A 196 -9.42 -6.28 -2.87
N THR A 197 -8.31 -5.72 -2.39
CA THR A 197 -8.27 -4.73 -1.30
C THR A 197 -8.88 -3.39 -1.67
N ALA A 198 -8.99 -3.10 -2.97
CA ALA A 198 -9.53 -1.84 -3.47
C ALA A 198 -11.01 -1.66 -3.11
N HIS A 199 -11.74 -2.70 -2.72
CA HIS A 199 -13.13 -2.58 -2.28
C HIS A 199 -13.32 -1.61 -1.10
N LEU A 200 -12.29 -1.40 -0.28
CA LEU A 200 -12.35 -0.44 0.83
C LEU A 200 -12.55 1.01 0.38
N VAL A 201 -12.21 1.37 -0.86
CA VAL A 201 -12.41 2.75 -1.36
C VAL A 201 -13.87 3.06 -1.70
N LEU A 202 -14.74 2.04 -1.70
CA LEU A 202 -16.17 2.19 -1.98
C LEU A 202 -16.91 2.49 -0.68
N ASP A 203 -17.38 3.72 -0.53
CA ASP A 203 -18.17 4.14 0.62
C ASP A 203 -19.37 3.21 0.83
N GLY A 204 -19.57 2.77 2.08
CA GLY A 204 -20.64 1.86 2.47
C GLY A 204 -20.45 0.39 2.07
N TRP A 205 -19.45 0.04 1.24
CA TRP A 205 -19.21 -1.35 0.86
C TRP A 205 -18.83 -2.21 2.07
N LEU A 206 -17.87 -1.74 2.88
CA LEU A 206 -17.44 -2.45 4.09
C LEU A 206 -18.61 -2.58 5.06
N ALA A 207 -19.36 -1.49 5.30
CA ALA A 207 -20.54 -1.49 6.16
C ALA A 207 -21.59 -2.53 5.72
N GLY A 208 -21.75 -2.73 4.41
CA GLY A 208 -22.66 -3.72 3.84
C GLY A 208 -22.38 -5.17 4.28
N LEU A 209 -21.13 -5.49 4.64
CA LEU A 209 -20.74 -6.80 5.15
C LEU A 209 -21.21 -7.07 6.58
N GLY A 210 -21.61 -6.04 7.33
CA GLY A 210 -22.07 -6.20 8.71
C GLY A 210 -23.30 -7.12 8.82
N ARG A 211 -24.16 -7.18 7.79
CA ARG A 211 -25.28 -8.13 7.74
C ARG A 211 -24.82 -9.59 7.62
N THR A 212 -23.76 -9.84 6.85
CA THR A 212 -23.18 -11.18 6.69
C THR A 212 -22.44 -11.62 7.94
N LEU A 213 -21.77 -10.68 8.62
CA LEU A 213 -21.00 -10.94 9.84
C LEU A 213 -21.85 -10.93 11.12
N GLY A 214 -23.04 -10.32 11.08
CA GLY A 214 -23.87 -10.09 12.26
C GLY A 214 -23.28 -9.11 13.27
N ALA A 215 -22.27 -8.33 12.88
CA ALA A 215 -21.44 -7.48 13.73
C ALA A 215 -20.87 -6.29 12.94
N ARG A 216 -20.25 -5.31 13.60
CA ARG A 216 -19.56 -4.24 12.88
C ARG A 216 -18.34 -4.84 12.17
N PRO A 217 -18.14 -4.59 10.88
CA PRO A 217 -17.03 -5.17 10.15
C PRO A 217 -15.70 -4.50 10.53
N VAL A 218 -14.67 -5.32 10.67
CA VAL A 218 -13.26 -4.94 10.86
C VAL A 218 -12.43 -5.60 9.77
N ALA A 219 -11.71 -4.79 8.99
CA ALA A 219 -10.98 -5.14 7.79
C ALA A 219 -9.45 -5.02 8.00
N PHE A 220 -8.71 -5.90 7.34
CA PHE A 220 -7.25 -5.95 7.33
C PHE A 220 -6.74 -6.08 5.90
N ILE A 221 -5.68 -5.32 5.58
CA ILE A 221 -5.04 -5.24 4.26
C ILE A 221 -3.52 -5.42 4.40
N ALA A 222 -3.10 -6.52 5.04
CA ALA A 222 -1.68 -6.81 5.29
C ALA A 222 -0.85 -6.83 3.99
N ASP A 223 -1.43 -7.36 2.91
CA ASP A 223 -0.84 -7.40 1.57
C ASP A 223 -1.74 -6.81 0.48
N GLY A 224 -1.21 -6.71 -0.75
CA GLY A 224 -1.93 -6.18 -1.91
C GLY A 224 -2.87 -7.14 -2.63
N SER A 225 -3.11 -8.34 -2.12
CA SER A 225 -3.84 -9.42 -2.80
C SER A 225 -5.18 -9.75 -2.16
N THR A 226 -5.28 -9.71 -0.83
CA THR A 226 -6.44 -10.20 -0.11
C THR A 226 -6.85 -9.24 0.99
N LEU A 227 -8.13 -8.88 0.97
CA LEU A 227 -8.80 -8.20 2.06
C LEU A 227 -9.43 -9.24 2.99
N THR A 228 -9.07 -9.18 4.26
CA THR A 228 -9.60 -10.06 5.31
C THR A 228 -10.55 -9.25 6.18
N VAL A 229 -11.76 -9.73 6.43
CA VAL A 229 -12.78 -9.03 7.22
C VAL A 229 -13.38 -9.95 8.29
N VAL A 230 -13.59 -9.43 9.49
CA VAL A 230 -14.20 -10.13 10.62
C VAL A 230 -15.20 -9.21 11.33
N GLY A 231 -16.03 -9.75 12.22
CA GLY A 231 -16.82 -8.94 13.15
C GLY A 231 -15.96 -8.33 14.26
N ASP A 232 -16.42 -7.24 14.87
CA ASP A 232 -15.75 -6.48 15.94
C ASP A 232 -15.68 -7.18 17.31
N GLY A 233 -15.82 -8.50 17.35
CA GLY A 233 -15.61 -9.28 18.57
C GLY A 233 -14.13 -9.26 19.00
N PRO A 234 -13.80 -9.02 20.28
CA PRO A 234 -12.44 -8.75 20.71
C PRO A 234 -11.46 -9.90 20.41
N ASP A 235 -11.85 -11.15 20.65
CA ASP A 235 -11.01 -12.32 20.36
C ASP A 235 -10.74 -12.48 18.86
N ALA A 236 -11.73 -12.15 18.03
CA ALA A 236 -11.64 -12.27 16.58
C ALA A 236 -10.72 -11.20 15.99
N VAL A 237 -10.83 -9.96 16.49
CA VAL A 237 -9.95 -8.84 16.12
C VAL A 237 -8.52 -9.08 16.63
N ALA A 238 -8.35 -9.56 17.87
CA ALA A 238 -7.04 -9.89 18.42
C ALA A 238 -6.30 -10.92 17.56
N GLY A 239 -6.97 -12.02 17.21
CA GLY A 239 -6.39 -13.07 16.38
C GLY A 239 -6.01 -12.59 14.98
N LEU A 240 -6.79 -11.66 14.39
CA LEU A 240 -6.44 -11.07 13.10
C LEU A 240 -5.36 -10.00 13.17
N LEU A 241 -5.22 -9.25 14.27
CA LEU A 241 -4.10 -8.32 14.45
C LEU A 241 -2.76 -9.06 14.44
N GLU A 242 -2.67 -10.16 15.18
CA GLU A 242 -1.46 -11.01 15.20
C GLU A 242 -1.15 -11.59 13.81
N LEU A 243 -2.18 -12.09 13.12
CA LEU A 243 -2.00 -12.64 11.77
C LEU A 243 -1.61 -11.55 10.76
N ALA A 244 -2.25 -10.38 10.80
CA ALA A 244 -1.98 -9.27 9.90
C ALA A 244 -0.57 -8.69 10.11
N GLU A 245 -0.11 -8.55 11.35
CA GLU A 245 1.28 -8.15 11.64
C GLU A 245 2.26 -9.15 11.04
N LYS A 246 2.03 -10.46 11.22
CA LYS A 246 2.88 -11.50 10.63
C LYS A 246 2.90 -11.46 9.10
N GLU A 247 1.72 -11.44 8.48
CA GLU A 247 1.58 -11.37 7.02
C GLU A 247 2.25 -10.12 6.45
N TYR A 248 2.10 -8.98 7.14
CA TYR A 248 2.77 -7.73 6.79
C TYR A 248 4.30 -7.87 6.86
N LEU A 249 4.86 -8.44 7.94
CA LEU A 249 6.31 -8.59 8.07
C LEU A 249 6.92 -9.58 7.07
N GLU A 250 6.15 -10.58 6.63
CA GLU A 250 6.62 -11.63 5.71
C GLU A 250 6.35 -11.34 4.23
N SER A 251 5.45 -10.40 3.92
CA SER A 251 5.04 -10.10 2.55
C SER A 251 6.02 -9.20 1.80
N ALA A 252 6.25 -9.50 0.52
CA ALA A 252 7.01 -8.62 -0.38
C ALA A 252 6.17 -7.42 -0.86
N GLN A 253 4.85 -7.48 -0.76
CA GLN A 253 3.93 -6.43 -1.21
C GLN A 253 2.95 -6.06 -0.11
N THR A 254 3.48 -5.41 0.92
CA THR A 254 2.72 -4.93 2.06
C THR A 254 1.85 -3.72 1.72
N ILE A 255 0.75 -3.55 2.46
CA ILE A 255 -0.01 -2.30 2.49
C ILE A 255 -0.12 -1.79 3.92
N SER A 256 -0.76 -2.53 4.83
CA SER A 256 -0.90 -2.10 6.23
C SER A 256 -1.21 -3.26 7.19
N PRO A 257 -0.56 -3.31 8.37
CA PRO A 257 -0.91 -4.27 9.43
C PRO A 257 -2.10 -3.80 10.29
N GLN A 258 -2.62 -2.58 10.07
CA GLN A 258 -3.68 -2.01 10.92
C GLN A 258 -5.05 -2.62 10.64
N ALA A 259 -5.93 -2.51 11.65
CA ALA A 259 -7.35 -2.80 11.55
C ALA A 259 -8.12 -1.55 11.10
N TYR A 260 -9.08 -1.74 10.21
CA TYR A 260 -9.94 -0.68 9.67
C TYR A 260 -11.41 -1.04 9.84
N THR A 261 -12.28 -0.04 9.98
CA THR A 261 -13.72 -0.22 10.14
C THR A 261 -14.44 0.93 9.45
N VAL A 262 -15.74 1.09 9.69
CA VAL A 262 -16.55 2.17 9.11
C VAL A 262 -16.98 3.21 10.15
N ASP A 263 -16.98 4.48 9.77
CA ASP A 263 -17.59 5.57 10.54
C ASP A 263 -19.12 5.66 10.30
N GLY A 264 -19.76 6.68 10.88
CA GLY A 264 -21.21 6.90 10.74
C GLY A 264 -21.67 7.26 9.32
N GLU A 265 -20.76 7.69 8.44
CA GLU A 265 -21.03 7.98 7.03
C GLU A 265 -20.73 6.78 6.13
N GLY A 266 -20.27 5.66 6.71
CA GLY A 266 -19.90 4.45 5.98
C GLY A 266 -18.52 4.53 5.32
N ARG A 267 -17.70 5.54 5.65
CA ARG A 267 -16.33 5.65 5.17
C ARG A 267 -15.39 4.79 5.99
N VAL A 268 -14.37 4.26 5.35
CA VAL A 268 -13.36 3.45 6.03
C VAL A 268 -12.46 4.34 6.89
N VAL A 269 -12.27 3.96 8.15
CA VAL A 269 -11.45 4.64 9.16
C VAL A 269 -10.65 3.62 9.97
N PRO A 270 -9.53 4.00 10.62
CA PRO A 270 -8.85 3.13 11.58
C PRO A 270 -9.80 2.60 12.66
N TYR A 271 -9.65 1.32 13.03
CA TYR A 271 -10.42 0.73 14.12
C TYR A 271 -9.81 1.16 15.46
N THR A 272 -10.56 1.93 16.23
CA THR A 272 -10.16 2.42 17.55
C THR A 272 -11.03 1.79 18.63
N VAL A 273 -10.44 1.57 19.79
CA VAL A 273 -11.11 1.09 21.01
C VAL A 273 -10.97 2.12 22.12
N PRO A 274 -11.87 2.14 23.13
CA PRO A 274 -11.72 3.01 24.30
C PRO A 274 -10.43 2.72 25.09
N ASP A 275 -9.98 3.71 25.84
CA ASP A 275 -8.87 3.55 26.77
C ASP A 275 -9.13 2.41 27.78
N GLY A 276 -8.11 1.59 28.01
CA GLY A 276 -8.20 0.42 28.90
C GLY A 276 -8.76 -0.85 28.26
N ASP A 277 -9.16 -0.80 26.98
CA ASP A 277 -9.53 -2.01 26.24
C ASP A 277 -8.30 -2.91 26.01
N PRO A 278 -8.42 -4.24 26.16
CA PRO A 278 -7.31 -5.18 25.93
C PRO A 278 -6.67 -5.09 24.54
N LEU A 279 -7.41 -4.65 23.52
CA LEU A 279 -6.90 -4.50 22.15
C LEU A 279 -6.05 -3.25 21.95
N HIS A 280 -6.11 -2.27 22.87
CA HIS A 280 -5.47 -0.97 22.70
C HIS A 280 -3.98 -1.10 22.37
N ALA A 281 -3.26 -1.94 23.12
CA ALA A 281 -1.82 -2.13 22.92
C ALA A 281 -1.48 -2.77 21.56
N ALA A 282 -2.29 -3.72 21.09
CA ALA A 282 -2.09 -4.39 19.81
C ALA A 282 -2.40 -3.45 18.63
N LEU A 283 -3.47 -2.65 18.73
CA LEU A 283 -3.81 -1.63 17.73
C LEU A 283 -2.73 -0.56 17.63
N HIS A 284 -2.29 -0.01 18.77
CA HIS A 284 -1.19 0.96 18.81
C HIS A 284 0.11 0.41 18.21
N ARG A 285 0.42 -0.87 18.51
CA ARG A 285 1.58 -1.53 17.94
C ARG A 285 1.52 -1.60 16.41
N SER A 286 0.37 -1.97 15.85
CA SER A 286 0.18 -2.00 14.39
C SER A 286 0.37 -0.63 13.75
N GLU A 287 -0.06 0.44 14.42
CA GLU A 287 0.14 1.82 13.98
C GLU A 287 1.62 2.22 13.97
N VAL A 288 2.32 2.02 15.09
CA VAL A 288 3.75 2.34 15.21
C VAL A 288 4.59 1.52 14.23
N LEU A 289 4.21 0.26 13.98
CA LEU A 289 4.88 -0.60 13.00
C LEU A 289 4.75 -0.05 11.58
N LEU A 290 3.54 0.32 11.16
CA LEU A 290 3.30 0.90 9.84
C LEU A 290 4.05 2.22 9.66
N ALA A 291 3.94 3.13 10.63
CA ALA A 291 4.63 4.41 10.61
C ALA A 291 6.16 4.23 10.51
N SER A 292 6.71 3.28 11.27
CA SER A 292 8.15 2.95 11.23
C SER A 292 8.61 2.53 9.83
N ALA A 293 7.85 1.65 9.18
CA ALA A 293 8.16 1.20 7.82
C ALA A 293 8.10 2.35 6.80
N GLU A 294 7.06 3.19 6.86
CA GLU A 294 6.91 4.29 5.91
C GLU A 294 7.95 5.39 6.10
N TYR A 295 8.26 5.78 7.34
CA TYR A 295 9.34 6.73 7.59
C TYR A 295 10.72 6.17 7.21
N ALA A 296 10.95 4.86 7.37
CA ALA A 296 12.18 4.22 6.90
C ALA A 296 12.27 4.25 5.36
N ALA A 297 11.19 3.90 4.65
CA ALA A 297 11.14 3.98 3.19
C ALA A 297 11.32 5.41 2.66
N GLN A 298 10.72 6.40 3.33
CA GLN A 298 10.93 7.80 3.00
C GLN A 298 12.40 8.22 3.18
N ARG A 299 13.08 7.77 4.25
CA ARG A 299 14.52 8.03 4.44
C ARG A 299 15.36 7.47 3.30
N GLU A 300 15.04 6.27 2.87
CA GLU A 300 15.72 5.58 1.78
C GLU A 300 15.50 6.28 0.43
N ASN A 301 14.32 6.84 0.19
CA ASN A 301 13.98 7.54 -1.05
C ASN A 301 14.56 8.98 -1.12
N HIS A 302 14.94 9.57 0.02
CA HIS A 302 15.40 10.96 0.12
C HIS A 302 16.79 11.04 0.77
N ARG A 303 17.77 10.34 0.20
CA ARG A 303 19.14 10.26 0.72
C ARG A 303 19.89 11.60 0.75
N ASP A 304 19.44 12.58 -0.03
CA ASP A 304 20.00 13.93 -0.08
C ASP A 304 19.50 14.83 1.05
N ALA A 305 18.47 14.42 1.79
CA ALA A 305 17.91 15.15 2.92
C ALA A 305 18.37 14.55 4.26
N VAL A 306 18.56 15.41 5.27
CA VAL A 306 18.89 14.97 6.63
C VAL A 306 17.58 14.65 7.37
N LEU A 307 17.25 13.37 7.39
CA LEU A 307 16.00 12.87 7.96
C LEU A 307 16.27 12.10 9.26
N ALA A 308 15.68 12.57 10.36
CA ALA A 308 15.79 11.87 11.64
C ALA A 308 15.09 10.50 11.59
N PRO A 309 15.59 9.50 12.34
CA PRO A 309 14.97 8.19 12.38
C PRO A 309 13.62 8.25 13.09
N TYR A 310 12.68 7.43 12.62
CA TYR A 310 11.53 6.99 13.42
C TYR A 310 11.91 5.64 14.02
N SER A 311 11.65 5.44 15.31
CA SER A 311 11.98 4.19 15.99
C SER A 311 10.85 3.76 16.91
N MET A 312 10.71 2.45 17.05
CA MET A 312 9.78 1.83 17.99
C MET A 312 10.54 1.50 19.27
N GLY A 313 10.16 2.13 20.38
CA GLY A 313 10.55 1.75 21.73
C GLY A 313 9.53 0.77 22.34
N GLN A 314 9.94 0.10 23.40
CA GLN A 314 9.10 -0.82 24.16
C GLN A 314 9.14 -0.43 25.64
N ARG A 315 7.97 -0.45 26.30
CA ARG A 315 7.82 -0.25 27.74
C ARG A 315 7.99 -1.57 28.49
N ASP A 316 8.15 -1.48 29.81
CA ASP A 316 8.31 -2.65 30.68
C ASP A 316 7.09 -3.60 30.64
N ASP A 317 5.90 -3.06 30.38
CA ASP A 317 4.65 -3.82 30.23
C ASP A 317 4.48 -4.49 28.85
N GLY A 318 5.45 -4.31 27.95
CA GLY A 318 5.46 -4.84 26.61
C GLY A 318 4.75 -3.99 25.56
N SER A 319 4.01 -2.95 25.96
CA SER A 319 3.43 -1.98 25.03
C SER A 319 4.54 -1.19 24.32
N VAL A 320 4.23 -0.65 23.13
CA VAL A 320 5.22 0.08 22.32
C VAL A 320 4.96 1.57 22.34
N TYR A 321 5.99 2.33 22.01
CA TYR A 321 5.88 3.75 21.71
C TYR A 321 6.78 4.14 20.54
N SER A 322 6.51 5.28 19.93
CA SER A 322 7.30 5.86 18.87
C SER A 322 8.23 6.95 19.39
N ILE A 323 9.46 6.96 18.89
CA ILE A 323 10.51 7.89 19.30
C ILE A 323 11.35 8.34 18.12
N SER A 324 11.70 9.64 18.11
CA SER A 324 12.74 10.19 17.25
C SER A 324 13.83 10.88 18.08
N VAL A 325 14.95 11.23 17.45
CA VAL A 325 16.09 11.89 18.10
C VAL A 325 16.32 13.25 17.46
N TRP A 326 16.40 14.28 18.30
CA TRP A 326 16.79 15.62 17.89
C TRP A 326 18.16 15.97 18.49
N GLY A 327 19.18 16.01 17.62
CA GLY A 327 20.56 16.34 17.98
C GLY A 327 20.95 17.78 17.62
N HIS A 328 21.95 18.31 18.33
CA HIS A 328 22.39 19.71 18.31
C HIS A 328 22.94 20.25 16.96
N THR A 329 23.18 19.43 15.95
CA THR A 329 24.22 19.77 14.95
C THR A 329 23.82 19.82 13.49
N VAL A 330 22.59 19.45 13.11
CA VAL A 330 22.21 19.45 11.69
C VAL A 330 20.77 19.90 11.50
N ASP A 331 20.54 20.73 10.50
CA ASP A 331 19.21 21.02 9.97
C ASP A 331 18.54 19.69 9.60
N THR A 332 17.50 19.33 10.35
CA THR A 332 16.95 17.97 10.32
C THR A 332 15.43 18.00 10.23
N LEU A 333 14.89 17.11 9.43
CA LEU A 333 13.46 16.86 9.34
C LEU A 333 13.06 15.72 10.30
N LEU A 334 12.39 16.11 11.39
CA LEU A 334 11.85 15.18 12.39
C LEU A 334 10.58 14.51 11.85
N PRO A 335 10.43 13.19 12.02
CA PRO A 335 9.14 12.54 11.86
C PRO A 335 8.25 12.87 13.06
N GLU A 336 6.94 12.83 12.87
CA GLU A 336 5.97 12.88 13.96
C GLU A 336 6.01 11.57 14.75
N THR A 337 6.21 11.65 16.07
CA THR A 337 6.34 10.51 17.01
C THR A 337 5.60 10.83 18.31
N GLU A 338 5.48 9.90 19.25
CA GLU A 338 4.97 10.18 20.59
C GLU A 338 5.99 10.96 21.41
N TYR A 339 7.28 10.60 21.29
CA TYR A 339 8.36 11.23 22.03
C TYR A 339 9.51 11.67 21.12
N VAL A 340 10.18 12.75 21.51
CA VAL A 340 11.46 13.16 20.94
C VAL A 340 12.52 13.08 22.03
N ALA A 341 13.57 12.30 21.77
CA ALA A 341 14.81 12.32 22.51
C ALA A 341 15.61 13.57 22.14
N VAL A 342 15.52 14.60 22.99
CA VAL A 342 16.34 15.80 22.85
C VAL A 342 17.72 15.53 23.44
N VAL A 343 18.75 15.54 22.61
CA VAL A 343 20.14 15.23 23.01
C VAL A 343 20.96 16.51 23.04
N ASP A 344 21.22 17.00 24.26
CA ASP A 344 22.20 18.06 24.51
C ASP A 344 23.57 17.45 24.83
N GLY A 345 24.65 18.02 24.27
CA GLY A 345 25.96 17.42 23.97
C GLY A 345 26.70 16.65 25.06
N ALA A 346 26.22 16.65 26.31
CA ALA A 346 26.79 15.92 27.45
C ALA A 346 25.97 14.70 27.92
N ARG A 347 25.18 14.05 27.04
CA ARG A 347 24.46 12.78 27.28
C ARG A 347 23.20 12.84 28.16
N ARG A 348 22.61 14.02 28.37
CA ARG A 348 21.25 14.08 28.95
C ARG A 348 20.24 13.95 27.83
N THR A 349 19.72 12.74 27.66
CA THR A 349 18.56 12.49 26.80
C THR A 349 17.30 12.75 27.61
N SER A 350 16.53 13.76 27.20
CA SER A 350 15.19 14.00 27.72
C SER A 350 14.18 13.50 26.70
N LEU A 351 13.31 12.56 27.11
CA LEU A 351 12.18 12.12 26.29
C LEU A 351 11.04 13.10 26.52
N VAL A 352 10.71 13.86 25.48
CA VAL A 352 9.71 14.93 25.58
C VAL A 352 8.53 14.57 24.69
N PRO A 353 7.28 14.65 25.18
CA PRO A 353 6.10 14.43 24.35
C PRO A 353 6.11 15.36 23.13
N TRP A 354 5.75 14.84 21.97
CA TRP A 354 5.78 15.56 20.69
C TRP A 354 5.02 16.88 20.71
N ASP A 355 3.79 16.89 21.22
CA ASP A 355 2.98 18.11 21.34
C ASP A 355 3.67 19.20 22.15
N THR A 356 4.50 18.80 23.13
CA THR A 356 5.29 19.74 23.91
C THR A 356 6.47 20.28 23.11
N VAL A 357 7.12 19.45 22.30
CA VAL A 357 8.19 19.89 21.39
C VAL A 357 7.65 20.93 20.42
N VAL A 358 6.54 20.63 19.73
CA VAL A 358 5.90 21.56 18.77
C VAL A 358 5.48 22.85 19.47
N ARG A 359 4.78 22.76 20.60
CA ARG A 359 4.31 23.94 21.34
C ARG A 359 5.43 24.84 21.86
N VAL A 360 6.53 24.25 22.36
CA VAL A 360 7.64 25.01 22.96
C VAL A 360 8.54 25.64 21.91
N THR A 361 8.81 24.92 20.82
CA THR A 361 9.81 25.34 19.81
C THR A 361 9.21 25.97 18.56
N GLY A 362 7.90 25.79 18.35
CA GLY A 362 7.21 26.29 17.17
C GLY A 362 7.65 25.61 15.86
N ILE A 363 8.25 24.42 15.91
CA ILE A 363 8.62 23.70 14.69
C ILE A 363 7.39 23.46 13.80
N GLU A 364 7.53 23.74 12.51
CA GLU A 364 6.44 23.65 11.56
C GLU A 364 6.61 22.44 10.65
N ARG A 365 5.48 21.93 10.17
CA ARG A 365 5.44 20.87 9.16
C ARG A 365 6.06 21.39 7.86
N GLU A 366 7.02 20.65 7.33
CA GLU A 366 7.64 20.94 6.04
C GLU A 366 6.69 20.52 4.89
N PRO A 367 6.32 21.44 3.99
CA PRO A 367 5.47 21.14 2.85
C PRO A 367 6.06 20.09 1.91
N GLY A 368 5.21 19.30 1.25
CA GLY A 368 5.63 18.31 0.26
C GLY A 368 6.12 16.97 0.82
N TRP A 369 6.14 16.80 2.16
CA TRP A 369 6.52 15.53 2.80
C TRP A 369 5.29 14.69 3.18
N SER A 370 5.32 13.43 2.73
CA SER A 370 4.40 12.36 3.12
C SER A 370 5.19 11.07 3.39
N PRO A 371 5.12 10.47 4.60
CA PRO A 371 4.49 11.01 5.81
C PRO A 371 5.04 12.38 6.25
N PRO A 372 4.31 13.13 7.11
CA PRO A 372 4.71 14.47 7.55
C PRO A 372 6.11 14.53 8.16
N ARG A 373 6.82 15.62 7.91
CA ARG A 373 8.10 15.93 8.55
C ARG A 373 8.06 17.34 9.09
N TYR A 374 8.81 17.61 10.17
CA TYR A 374 8.87 18.92 10.83
C TYR A 374 10.30 19.41 10.87
N HIS A 375 10.49 20.68 10.53
CA HIS A 375 11.81 21.21 10.20
C HIS A 375 12.47 21.88 11.40
N THR A 376 13.66 21.39 11.78
CA THR A 376 14.41 21.88 12.93
C THR A 376 15.55 22.83 12.52
N ARG A 377 15.20 23.89 11.77
CA ARG A 377 16.14 24.88 11.21
C ARG A 377 17.10 25.48 12.25
N VAL A 378 16.62 25.65 13.48
CA VAL A 378 17.36 26.25 14.58
C VAL A 378 17.25 25.34 15.80
N TRP A 379 18.39 25.12 16.47
CA TRP A 379 18.43 24.41 17.74
C TRP A 379 17.69 25.21 18.83
N PRO A 380 16.93 24.57 19.74
CA PRO A 380 16.19 25.30 20.77
C PRO A 380 17.11 26.15 21.65
N SER A 381 16.67 27.35 21.97
CA SER A 381 17.34 28.25 22.90
C SER A 381 17.44 27.62 24.30
N SER A 382 18.32 28.15 25.14
CA SER A 382 18.47 27.68 26.53
C SER A 382 17.16 27.72 27.33
N VAL A 383 16.27 28.68 27.03
CA VAL A 383 14.95 28.80 27.68
C VAL A 383 14.03 27.67 27.22
N GLU A 384 13.97 27.42 25.92
CA GLU A 384 13.18 26.32 25.35
C GLU A 384 13.70 24.96 25.82
N LEU A 385 15.02 24.74 25.82
CA LEU A 385 15.64 23.53 26.38
C LEU A 385 15.29 23.35 27.86
N GLY A 386 15.23 24.43 28.63
CA GLY A 386 14.77 24.40 30.03
C GLY A 386 13.32 23.92 30.15
N ALA A 387 12.42 24.45 29.31
CA ALA A 387 11.01 24.06 29.28
C ALA A 387 10.82 22.60 28.81
N LEU A 388 11.53 22.17 27.78
CA LEU A 388 11.52 20.80 27.28
C LEU A 388 11.99 19.80 28.35
N ARG A 389 13.05 20.13 29.10
CA ARG A 389 13.53 19.31 30.21
C ARG A 389 12.53 19.22 31.36
N ALA A 390 11.87 20.32 31.69
CA ALA A 390 10.86 20.34 32.74
C ALA A 390 9.64 19.48 32.39
N ALA A 391 9.36 19.29 31.10
CA ALA A 391 8.28 18.45 30.60
C ALA A 391 8.72 17.02 30.21
N ALA A 392 9.97 16.66 30.46
CA ALA A 392 10.50 15.34 30.11
C ALA A 392 9.84 14.24 30.95
N VAL A 393 9.54 13.11 30.31
CA VAL A 393 8.90 11.95 30.95
C VAL A 393 9.78 10.70 30.85
N ARG A 394 9.39 9.66 31.59
CA ARG A 394 9.87 8.29 31.37
C ARG A 394 8.67 7.48 30.88
N PRO A 395 8.63 7.14 29.57
CA PRO A 395 7.50 6.44 28.98
C PRO A 395 7.41 5.00 29.44
#